data_AF-A0A8J8DZ39-F1
#
_entry.id   AF-A0A8J8DZ39-F1
#
_cell.length_a   1.000
_cell.length_b   1.000
_cell.length_c   1.000
_cell.angle_alpha   90.00
_cell.angle_beta   90.00
_cell.angle_gamma   90.00
#
_symmetry.space_group_name_H-M   'P 1'
#
loop_
_entity.id
_entity.type
_entity.pdbx_description
1 polymer ?
#
loop_
_entity_poly.entity_id
_entity_poly.type
_entity_poly.pdbx_seq_one_letter_code
_entity_poly.pdbx_strand_id
1 'polypeptide(L)'
;MMRNNKKRLIPLALALVLALVGAALAVPVITVNVQELGQGSKTITSTVTTADVTWNLNANNPDYVVSATVTITTDPGAGTLYVKLYSGTTLVAWGQVTLDGSGTYTVTFTNGASADGVPLSSFDTVYVVYQGS
;
A
#
# COMPACT_ATOMS: atom_id res chain seq x y z
N MET A 1 24.17 -53.61 -52.13
CA MET A 1 25.13 -52.80 -51.35
C MET A 1 24.36 -51.99 -50.31
N MET A 2 24.12 -52.55 -49.11
CA MET A 2 23.44 -51.85 -48.02
C MET A 2 24.42 -50.86 -47.37
N ARG A 3 24.14 -49.55 -47.46
CA ARG A 3 24.99 -48.51 -46.87
C ARG A 3 24.79 -48.49 -45.34
N ASN A 4 25.91 -48.54 -44.62
CA ASN A 4 25.93 -48.67 -43.17
C ASN A 4 25.55 -47.32 -42.49
N ASN A 5 24.25 -47.08 -42.30
CA ASN A 5 23.69 -45.80 -41.81
C ASN A 5 24.09 -45.43 -40.37
N LYS A 6 24.70 -46.36 -39.62
CA LYS A 6 25.12 -46.17 -38.22
C LYS A 6 26.14 -45.04 -38.04
N LYS A 7 27.00 -44.78 -39.03
CA LYS A 7 28.00 -43.70 -38.98
C LYS A 7 27.42 -42.29 -39.14
N ARG A 8 26.17 -42.16 -39.58
CA ARG A 8 25.47 -40.86 -39.76
C ARG A 8 24.59 -40.46 -38.57
N LEU A 9 24.31 -41.40 -37.65
CA LEU A 9 23.46 -41.16 -36.49
C LEU A 9 24.18 -40.37 -35.39
N ILE A 10 25.49 -40.59 -35.22
CA ILE A 10 26.32 -39.89 -34.21
C ILE A 10 26.33 -38.36 -34.44
N PRO A 11 26.65 -37.83 -35.65
CA PRO A 11 26.64 -36.38 -35.87
C PRO A 11 25.23 -35.79 -35.79
N LEU A 12 24.19 -36.57 -36.14
CA LEU A 12 22.81 -36.11 -36.08
C LEU A 12 22.29 -35.99 -34.63
N ALA A 13 22.62 -36.97 -33.78
CA ALA A 13 22.29 -36.92 -32.36
C ALA A 13 23.04 -35.78 -31.64
N LEU A 14 24.30 -35.55 -31.99
CA LEU A 14 25.08 -34.43 -31.45
C LEU A 14 24.49 -33.07 -31.85
N ALA A 15 24.09 -32.92 -33.12
CA ALA A 15 23.45 -31.70 -33.62
C ALA A 15 22.10 -31.44 -32.92
N LEU A 16 21.33 -32.49 -32.65
CA LEU A 16 20.06 -32.40 -31.92
C LEU A 16 20.29 -31.95 -30.47
N VAL A 17 21.29 -32.51 -29.79
CA VAL A 17 21.64 -32.11 -28.41
C VAL A 17 22.11 -30.65 -28.37
N LEU A 18 22.95 -30.21 -29.31
CA LEU A 18 23.37 -28.82 -29.39
C LEU A 18 22.20 -27.86 -29.65
N ALA A 19 21.25 -28.24 -30.52
CA ALA A 19 20.07 -27.44 -30.81
C ALA A 19 19.13 -27.33 -29.59
N LEU A 20 18.95 -28.42 -28.83
CA LEU A 20 18.14 -28.44 -27.61
C LEU A 20 18.77 -27.60 -26.49
N VAL A 21 20.10 -27.62 -26.34
CA VAL A 21 20.82 -26.79 -25.36
C VAL A 21 20.76 -25.30 -25.74
N GLY A 22 20.86 -24.97 -27.04
CA GLY A 22 20.74 -23.59 -27.52
C GLY A 22 19.35 -22.99 -27.35
N ALA A 23 18.29 -23.80 -27.49
CA ALA A 23 16.91 -23.35 -27.30
C ALA A 23 16.54 -23.12 -25.82
N ALA A 24 17.17 -23.84 -24.88
CA ALA A 24 16.90 -23.71 -23.45
C ALA A 24 17.48 -22.42 -22.82
N LEU A 25 18.46 -21.78 -23.47
CA LEU A 25 19.13 -20.57 -22.97
C LEU A 25 18.43 -19.26 -23.35
N ALA A 26 17.41 -19.30 -24.22
CA ALA A 26 16.66 -18.13 -24.65
C ALA A 26 15.43 -17.87 -23.75
N VAL A 27 15.57 -18.01 -22.44
CA VAL A 27 14.49 -17.63 -21.50
C VAL A 27 14.38 -16.10 -21.51
N PRO A 28 13.21 -15.53 -21.85
CA PRO A 28 13.02 -14.08 -21.79
C PRO A 28 13.18 -13.61 -20.35
N VAL A 29 14.15 -12.73 -20.10
CA VAL A 29 14.26 -12.06 -18.80
C VAL A 29 13.20 -10.96 -18.75
N ILE A 30 12.09 -11.23 -18.05
CA ILE A 30 11.07 -10.23 -17.78
C ILE A 30 11.57 -9.36 -16.62
N THR A 31 12.00 -8.14 -16.93
CA THR A 31 12.36 -7.16 -15.92
C THR A 31 11.11 -6.38 -15.53
N VAL A 32 10.61 -6.58 -14.31
CA VAL A 32 9.48 -5.83 -13.76
C VAL A 32 10.05 -4.66 -12.96
N ASN A 33 9.97 -3.46 -13.51
CA ASN A 33 10.28 -2.25 -12.77
C ASN A 33 9.05 -1.85 -11.95
N VAL A 34 9.06 -2.14 -10.66
CA VAL A 34 8.05 -1.61 -9.73
C VAL A 34 8.43 -0.15 -9.48
N GLN A 35 7.65 0.79 -10.02
CA GLN A 35 7.79 2.21 -9.67
C GLN A 35 7.14 2.46 -8.32
N GLU A 36 7.86 3.13 -7.42
CA GLU A 36 7.28 3.67 -6.18
C GLU A 36 6.27 4.78 -6.52
N LEU A 37 5.29 4.97 -5.65
CA LEU A 37 4.31 6.05 -5.77
C LEU A 37 5.04 7.41 -5.86
N GLY A 38 4.84 8.12 -6.97
CA GLY A 38 5.37 9.48 -7.17
C GLY A 38 6.65 9.58 -8.00
N GLN A 39 7.26 8.47 -8.44
CA GLN A 39 8.45 8.50 -9.29
C GLN A 39 8.05 8.77 -10.76
N GLY A 40 8.14 10.03 -11.21
CA GLY A 40 7.98 10.38 -12.62
C GLY A 40 7.31 11.73 -12.96
N SER A 41 7.18 12.67 -12.01
CA SER A 41 6.53 13.98 -12.21
C SER A 41 5.00 14.01 -12.03
N LYS A 42 4.45 13.19 -11.12
CA LYS A 42 3.06 13.33 -10.68
C LYS A 42 3.01 13.97 -9.29
N THR A 43 2.62 15.23 -9.22
CA THR A 43 2.18 15.85 -7.96
C THR A 43 1.02 15.00 -7.43
N ILE A 44 1.20 14.35 -6.28
CA ILE A 44 0.07 13.75 -5.56
C ILE A 44 -0.69 14.91 -4.92
N THR A 45 -1.61 15.50 -5.68
CA THR A 45 -2.51 16.53 -5.16
C THR A 45 -3.49 15.85 -4.22
N SER A 46 -3.28 16.02 -2.91
CA SER A 46 -4.34 15.75 -1.94
C SER A 46 -5.49 16.70 -2.24
N THR A 47 -6.68 16.16 -2.50
CA THR A 47 -7.92 16.94 -2.58
C THR A 47 -8.29 17.54 -1.23
N VAL A 48 -7.80 16.94 -0.13
CA VAL A 48 -7.87 17.48 1.22
C VAL A 48 -6.68 18.42 1.43
N THR A 49 -6.91 19.72 1.25
CA THR A 49 -5.90 20.78 1.41
C THR A 49 -5.79 21.28 2.85
N THR A 50 -6.91 21.29 3.57
CA THR A 50 -6.98 21.63 5.00
C THR A 50 -7.93 20.67 5.68
N ALA A 51 -7.53 20.17 6.85
CA ALA A 51 -8.35 19.32 7.69
C ALA A 51 -8.14 19.71 9.14
N ASP A 52 -9.22 20.06 9.83
CA ASP A 52 -9.18 20.31 11.26
C ASP A 52 -9.45 18.99 11.99
N VAL A 53 -8.56 18.63 12.90
CA VAL A 53 -8.66 17.40 13.69
C VAL A 53 -8.99 17.76 15.13
N THR A 54 -10.17 17.37 15.58
CA THR A 54 -10.60 17.49 16.98
C THR A 54 -10.57 16.12 17.63
N TRP A 55 -9.87 15.99 18.75
CA TRP A 55 -9.73 14.72 19.47
C TRP A 55 -10.87 14.51 20.46
N ASN A 56 -11.49 13.33 20.40
CA ASN A 56 -12.49 12.90 21.37
C ASN A 56 -11.82 11.94 22.36
N LEU A 57 -11.64 12.42 23.58
CA LEU A 57 -11.02 11.68 24.67
C LEU A 57 -11.99 10.70 25.31
N ASN A 58 -11.47 9.68 25.97
CA ASN A 58 -12.28 8.79 26.79
C ASN A 58 -12.82 9.56 28.00
N ALA A 59 -14.14 9.55 28.18
CA ALA A 59 -14.81 10.30 29.23
C ALA A 59 -14.45 9.84 30.66
N ASN A 60 -14.03 8.58 30.81
CA ASN A 60 -13.63 8.00 32.09
C ASN A 60 -12.10 8.08 32.31
N ASN A 61 -11.31 8.28 31.25
CA ASN A 61 -9.86 8.40 31.32
C ASN A 61 -9.32 9.34 30.21
N PRO A 62 -9.14 10.64 30.49
CA PRO A 62 -8.77 11.61 29.48
C PRO A 62 -7.33 11.47 28.95
N ASP A 63 -6.51 10.57 29.51
CA ASP A 63 -5.19 10.24 28.96
C ASP A 63 -5.28 9.42 27.66
N TYR A 64 -6.49 9.00 27.27
CA TYR A 64 -6.75 8.18 26.09
C TYR A 64 -7.64 8.91 25.08
N VAL A 65 -7.29 8.78 23.81
CA VAL A 65 -8.10 9.23 22.68
C VAL A 65 -8.87 8.07 22.05
N VAL A 66 -10.17 8.25 21.85
CA VAL A 66 -11.07 7.20 21.34
C VAL A 66 -11.38 7.40 19.86
N SER A 67 -11.60 8.65 19.46
CA SER A 67 -11.86 9.02 18.08
C SER A 67 -11.33 10.41 17.76
N ALA A 68 -11.28 10.72 16.47
CA ALA A 68 -10.97 12.04 15.96
C ALA A 68 -12.10 12.50 15.03
N THR A 69 -12.60 13.71 15.23
CA THR A 69 -13.49 14.38 14.29
C THR A 69 -12.63 15.19 13.33
N VAL A 70 -12.72 14.83 12.05
CA VAL A 70 -12.00 15.49 10.95
C VAL A 70 -12.98 16.31 10.14
N THR A 71 -12.78 17.62 10.11
CA THR A 71 -13.56 18.52 9.25
C THR A 71 -12.77 18.81 7.98
N ILE A 72 -13.38 18.54 6.83
CA ILE A 72 -12.80 18.77 5.51
C ILE A 72 -13.57 19.90 4.84
N THR A 73 -12.89 20.99 4.54
CA THR A 73 -13.49 22.21 3.96
C THR A 73 -13.82 22.07 2.47
N THR A 74 -13.07 21.25 1.74
CA THR A 74 -13.33 20.95 0.33
C THR A 74 -13.60 19.45 0.19
N ASP A 75 -14.86 19.08 -0.03
CA ASP A 75 -15.27 17.69 -0.16
C ASP A 75 -14.45 17.00 -1.27
N PRO A 76 -13.67 15.95 -0.95
CA PRO A 76 -12.84 15.25 -1.91
C PRO A 76 -13.65 14.28 -2.81
N GLY A 77 -14.96 14.14 -2.56
CA GLY A 77 -15.85 13.19 -3.23
C GLY A 77 -15.93 11.85 -2.49
N ALA A 78 -16.48 10.84 -3.17
CA ALA A 78 -16.62 9.51 -2.60
C ALA A 78 -15.26 8.83 -2.36
N GLY A 79 -15.09 8.20 -1.21
CA GLY A 79 -13.89 7.45 -0.87
C GLY A 79 -13.81 7.12 0.62
N THR A 80 -12.60 6.86 1.09
CA THR A 80 -12.33 6.54 2.50
C THR A 80 -11.31 7.50 3.06
N LEU A 81 -11.58 8.03 4.25
CA LEU A 81 -10.67 8.83 5.03
C LEU A 81 -10.00 7.97 6.09
N TYR A 82 -8.69 8.06 6.21
CA TYR A 82 -7.88 7.39 7.21
C TYR A 82 -7.24 8.42 8.15
N VAL A 83 -7.27 8.13 9.45
CA VAL A 83 -6.44 8.83 10.43
C VAL A 83 -5.47 7.82 11.02
N LYS A 84 -4.18 8.10 10.89
CA LYS A 84 -3.09 7.22 11.33
C LYS A 84 -2.22 7.96 12.34
N LEU A 85 -1.96 7.29 13.46
CA LEU A 85 -1.15 7.78 14.56
C LEU A 85 0.19 7.07 14.56
N TYR A 86 1.27 7.83 14.62
CA TYR A 86 2.64 7.34 14.58
C TYR A 86 3.44 7.83 15.79
N SER A 87 4.40 7.02 16.20
CA SER A 87 5.49 7.41 17.11
C SER A 87 6.78 7.28 16.32
N GLY A 88 7.39 8.41 15.96
CA GLY A 88 8.43 8.46 14.94
C GLY A 88 7.96 7.81 13.63
N THR A 89 8.54 6.66 13.28
CA THR A 89 8.20 5.91 12.05
C THR A 89 7.27 4.72 12.28
N THR A 90 6.93 4.40 13.52
CA THR A 90 6.12 3.22 13.87
C THR A 90 4.65 3.58 13.91
N LEU A 91 3.81 2.84 13.19
CA LEU A 91 2.36 2.98 13.25
C LEU A 91 1.87 2.46 14.61
N VAL A 92 1.20 3.34 15.36
CA VAL A 92 0.67 3.06 16.70
C VAL A 92 -0.77 2.58 16.60
N ALA A 93 -1.60 3.37 15.93
CA ALA A 93 -3.01 3.09 15.76
C ALA A 93 -3.57 3.77 14.52
N TRP A 94 -4.71 3.29 14.03
CA TRP A 94 -5.42 3.93 12.94
C TRP A 94 -6.92 3.65 12.97
N GLY A 95 -7.65 4.57 12.36
CA GLY A 95 -9.08 4.46 12.12
C GLY A 95 -9.40 4.86 10.68
N GLN A 96 -10.59 4.49 10.22
CA GLN A 96 -11.09 4.89 8.92
C GLN A 96 -12.59 5.21 8.97
N VAL A 97 -13.06 5.97 8.00
CA VAL A 97 -14.48 6.24 7.77
C VAL A 97 -14.73 6.43 6.28
N THR A 98 -15.86 5.94 5.80
CA THR A 98 -16.31 6.19 4.43
C THR A 98 -16.89 7.58 4.34
N LEU A 99 -16.49 8.33 3.32
CA LEU A 99 -16.97 9.68 3.05
C LEU A 99 -18.39 9.63 2.50
N ASP A 100 -19.28 10.41 3.11
CA ASP A 100 -20.70 10.54 2.76
C ASP A 100 -21.07 11.95 2.25
N GLY A 101 -20.08 12.82 2.02
CA GLY A 101 -20.29 14.21 1.59
C GLY A 101 -20.73 15.19 2.69
N SER A 102 -20.73 14.78 3.97
CA SER A 102 -21.10 15.67 5.10
C SER A 102 -20.08 16.77 5.41
N GLY A 103 -18.82 16.61 4.99
CA GLY A 103 -17.72 17.52 5.32
C GLY A 103 -17.20 17.40 6.76
N THR A 104 -17.81 16.59 7.61
CA THR A 104 -17.35 16.32 8.99
C THR A 104 -17.45 14.84 9.29
N TYR A 105 -16.30 14.23 9.60
CA TYR A 105 -16.18 12.79 9.68
C TYR A 105 -15.59 12.37 11.01
N THR A 106 -16.28 11.49 11.73
CA THR A 106 -15.76 10.92 12.97
C THR A 106 -15.05 9.60 12.69
N VAL A 107 -13.77 9.56 13.00
CA VAL A 107 -12.89 8.40 12.81
C VAL A 107 -12.58 7.78 14.15
N THR A 108 -13.11 6.58 14.40
CA THR A 108 -12.84 5.83 15.62
C THR A 108 -11.58 4.99 15.47
N PHE A 109 -10.71 5.01 16.48
CA PHE A 109 -9.50 4.19 16.50
C PHE A 109 -9.84 2.76 16.95
N THR A 110 -9.98 1.86 15.99
CA THR A 110 -10.28 0.44 16.26
C THR A 110 -9.06 -0.45 16.09
N ASN A 111 -8.04 -0.01 15.35
CA ASN A 111 -6.81 -0.77 15.13
C ASN A 111 -5.67 -0.17 15.95
N GLY A 112 -4.99 -1.01 16.75
CA GLY A 112 -3.89 -0.58 17.62
C GLY A 112 -4.32 0.16 18.90
N ALA A 113 -5.63 0.38 19.08
CA ALA A 113 -6.20 0.94 20.30
C ALA A 113 -6.46 -0.14 21.36
N SER A 114 -6.33 0.24 22.62
CA SER A 114 -6.80 -0.55 23.76
C SER A 114 -8.32 -0.40 23.94
N ALA A 115 -8.91 -1.10 24.93
CA ALA A 115 -10.33 -0.94 25.27
C ALA A 115 -10.69 0.50 25.65
N ASP A 116 -9.74 1.26 26.22
CA ASP A 116 -9.92 2.65 26.63
C ASP A 116 -9.59 3.65 25.50
N GLY A 117 -9.00 3.18 24.39
CA GLY A 117 -8.54 4.01 23.28
C GLY A 117 -7.02 3.95 23.10
N VAL A 118 -6.46 4.97 22.46
CA VAL A 118 -5.03 5.15 22.22
C VAL A 118 -4.46 6.10 23.27
N PRO A 119 -3.43 5.74 24.04
CA PRO A 119 -2.82 6.67 25.00
C PRO A 119 -2.24 7.90 24.29
N LEU A 120 -2.51 9.10 24.80
CA LEU A 120 -1.99 10.35 24.21
C LEU A 120 -0.46 10.41 24.21
N SER A 121 0.21 9.74 25.15
CA SER A 121 1.67 9.66 25.21
C SER A 121 2.27 8.68 24.20
N SER A 122 1.46 7.91 23.48
CA SER A 122 1.94 6.82 22.62
C SER A 122 2.23 7.24 21.18
N PHE A 123 1.85 8.45 20.77
CA PHE A 123 2.06 8.96 19.41
C PHE A 123 2.52 10.42 19.44
N ASP A 124 3.27 10.82 18.42
CA ASP A 124 3.78 12.18 18.22
C ASP A 124 3.36 12.78 16.87
N THR A 125 2.92 11.94 15.94
CA THR A 125 2.67 12.31 14.56
C THR A 125 1.31 11.79 14.10
N VAL A 126 0.58 12.61 13.35
CA VAL A 126 -0.76 12.29 12.84
C VAL A 126 -0.80 12.52 11.34
N TYR A 127 -1.23 11.50 10.61
CA TYR A 127 -1.51 11.60 9.18
C TYR A 127 -2.99 11.43 8.92
N VAL A 128 -3.56 12.38 8.19
CA VAL A 128 -4.90 12.32 7.62
C VAL A 128 -4.73 12.02 6.14
N VAL A 129 -5.25 10.87 5.69
CA VAL A 129 -5.05 10.37 4.32
C VAL A 129 -6.40 10.09 3.68
N TYR A 130 -6.65 10.71 2.53
CA TYR A 130 -7.78 10.39 1.68
C TYR A 130 -7.40 9.32 0.66
N GLN A 131 -8.25 8.32 0.51
CA GLN A 131 -8.20 7.34 -0.56
C GLN A 131 -9.50 7.45 -1.38
N GLY A 132 -9.37 7.94 -2.62
CA GLY A 132 -10.48 7.95 -3.58
C GLY A 132 -10.90 6.54 -3.99
N SER A 133 -12.18 6.42 -4.41
CA SER A 133 -12.78 5.18 -4.94
C SER A 133 -12.30 4.82 -6.34
#